data_AF-A0A172WIR3-F1
#
_entry.id   AF-A0A172WIR3-F1
#
_cell.length_a   1.000
_cell.length_b   1.000
_cell.length_c   1.000
_cell.angle_alpha   90.00
_cell.angle_beta   90.00
_cell.angle_gamma   90.00
#
_symmetry.space_group_name_H-M   'P 1'
#
loop_
_entity.id
_entity.type
_entity.pdbx_description
1 polymer ?
#
loop_
_entity_poly.entity_id
_entity_poly.type
_entity_poly.pdbx_seq_one_letter_code
_entity_poly.pdbx_strand_id
1 'polypeptide(L)'
;MKIHLLYCRVPNHVLELPDICGALSSEDGEAKKHRYIEWFNKYVGEKYKGCLTGEDCYYFRCSFVHQGTSQHPKSSYSRVLFVELTATSNIFHCNILNDALNIDVQIFVMDILEDVEKWLDEVKDTEVFKKNYARFMKRYPDGLSPYIIGVPFIS
;
A
#
# COMPACT_ATOMS: atom_id res chain seq x y z
N MET A 1 11.62 23.91 15.45
CA MET A 1 11.38 22.98 14.33
C MET A 1 10.04 22.30 14.55
N LYS A 2 8.94 22.95 14.15
CA LYS A 2 7.63 22.29 14.15
C LYS A 2 7.68 21.31 12.99
N ILE A 3 7.66 20.02 13.30
CA ILE A 3 7.42 18.97 12.31
C ILE A 3 5.97 19.17 11.87
N HIS A 4 5.75 20.08 10.90
CA HIS A 4 4.57 20.07 10.05
C HIS A 4 4.71 18.86 9.14
N LEU A 5 4.66 17.65 9.71
CA LEU A 5 4.22 16.50 8.95
C LEU A 5 2.76 16.81 8.67
N LEU A 6 2.55 17.36 7.47
CA LEU A 6 1.24 17.66 6.93
C LEU A 6 0.29 16.52 7.25
N TYR A 7 -0.94 16.93 7.48
CA TYR A 7 -2.17 16.18 7.64
C TYR A 7 -2.49 15.21 6.48
N CYS A 8 -1.53 14.43 5.99
CA CYS A 8 -1.77 13.26 5.16
C CYS A 8 -2.21 12.11 6.08
N ARG A 9 -3.45 12.21 6.60
CA ARG A 9 -4.13 11.05 7.18
C ARG A 9 -4.34 10.04 6.04
N VAL A 10 -3.53 8.98 6.06
CA VAL A 10 -3.69 7.72 5.30
C VAL A 10 -3.13 7.62 3.86
N PRO A 11 -1.87 8.00 3.55
CA PRO A 11 -1.14 7.38 2.43
C PRO A 11 -0.25 6.19 2.84
N ASN A 12 0.36 6.23 4.03
CA ASN A 12 1.44 5.30 4.41
C ASN A 12 1.00 3.83 4.40
N HIS A 13 -0.14 3.53 5.02
CA HIS A 13 -0.60 2.16 5.19
C HIS A 13 -1.01 1.52 3.86
N VAL A 14 -1.51 2.32 2.91
CA VAL A 14 -1.98 1.81 1.63
C VAL A 14 -0.82 1.33 0.75
N LEU A 15 0.34 2.00 0.86
CA LEU A 15 1.56 1.56 0.17
C LEU A 15 2.08 0.21 0.69
N GLU A 16 1.71 -0.21 1.89
CA GLU A 16 2.12 -1.49 2.50
C GLU A 16 1.18 -2.64 2.13
N LEU A 17 -0.04 -2.36 1.67
CA LEU A 17 -1.03 -3.38 1.35
C LEU A 17 -0.55 -4.39 0.29
N PRO A 18 0.12 -3.99 -0.81
CA PRO A 18 0.65 -4.98 -1.76
C PRO A 18 1.69 -5.93 -1.15
N ASP A 19 2.50 -5.47 -0.18
CA ASP A 19 3.42 -6.36 0.55
C ASP A 19 2.65 -7.37 1.41
N ILE A 20 1.63 -6.90 2.12
CA ILE A 20 0.78 -7.73 2.99
C ILE A 20 0.02 -8.77 2.13
N CYS A 21 -0.60 -8.35 1.04
CA CYS A 21 -1.31 -9.24 0.13
C CYS A 21 -0.36 -10.26 -0.51
N GLY A 22 0.81 -9.82 -0.98
CA GLY A 22 1.85 -10.69 -1.51
C GLY A 22 2.34 -11.73 -0.49
N ALA A 23 2.48 -11.35 0.77
CA ALA A 23 2.83 -12.26 1.86
C ALA A 23 1.71 -13.27 2.14
N LEU A 24 0.46 -12.81 2.25
CA LEU A 24 -0.70 -13.66 2.53
C LEU A 24 -0.95 -14.70 1.42
N SER A 25 -0.63 -14.38 0.18
CA SER A 25 -0.73 -15.31 -0.96
C SER A 25 0.52 -16.18 -1.18
N SER A 26 1.53 -16.12 -0.32
CA SER A 26 2.80 -16.85 -0.51
C SER A 26 2.95 -18.07 0.39
N GLU A 27 3.65 -19.10 -0.08
CA GLU A 27 3.86 -20.35 0.69
C GLU A 27 4.61 -20.16 2.01
N ASP A 28 5.56 -19.22 2.04
CA ASP A 28 6.40 -18.89 3.21
C ASP A 28 5.77 -17.79 4.10
N GLY A 29 4.73 -17.11 3.63
CA GLY A 29 4.05 -16.05 4.37
C GLY A 29 4.85 -14.75 4.49
N GLU A 30 5.86 -14.53 3.64
CA GLU A 30 6.78 -13.39 3.75
C GLU A 30 6.55 -12.31 2.68
N ALA A 31 6.74 -11.04 3.05
CA ALA A 31 6.78 -9.95 2.09
C ALA A 31 8.11 -9.96 1.33
N LYS A 32 8.08 -9.90 0.00
CA LYS A 32 9.25 -9.86 -0.87
C LYS A 32 9.02 -8.88 -2.01
N LYS A 33 10.07 -8.15 -2.42
CA LYS A 33 10.02 -7.17 -3.52
C LYS A 33 9.28 -7.69 -4.77
N HIS A 34 9.63 -8.89 -5.24
CA HIS A 34 9.01 -9.44 -6.45
C HIS A 34 7.50 -9.66 -6.29
N ARG A 35 7.04 -10.10 -5.10
CA ARG A 35 5.62 -10.32 -4.80
C ARG A 35 4.83 -9.03 -4.75
N TYR A 36 5.42 -7.97 -4.20
CA TYR A 36 4.85 -6.63 -4.27
C TYR A 36 4.61 -6.21 -5.71
N ILE A 37 5.65 -6.32 -6.54
CA ILE A 37 5.62 -5.89 -7.94
C ILE A 37 4.61 -6.72 -8.73
N GLU A 38 4.60 -8.04 -8.55
CA GLU A 38 3.64 -8.95 -9.18
C GLU A 38 2.21 -8.64 -8.76
N TRP A 39 1.96 -8.43 -7.47
CA TRP A 39 0.64 -8.07 -6.95
C TRP A 39 0.16 -6.75 -7.54
N PHE A 40 0.99 -5.71 -7.47
CA PHE A 40 0.64 -4.38 -8.00
C PHE A 40 0.36 -4.45 -9.50
N ASN A 41 1.26 -5.07 -10.27
CA ASN A 41 1.09 -5.18 -11.72
C ASN A 41 -0.16 -5.99 -12.10
N LYS A 42 -0.50 -7.03 -11.33
CA LYS A 42 -1.69 -7.86 -11.59
C LYS A 42 -2.99 -7.12 -11.31
N TYR A 43 -3.11 -6.49 -10.15
CA TYR A 43 -4.40 -5.96 -9.68
C TYR A 43 -4.61 -4.49 -10.01
N VAL A 44 -3.54 -3.69 -9.94
CA VAL A 44 -3.59 -2.23 -10.03
C VAL A 44 -3.01 -1.73 -11.37
N GLY A 45 -2.06 -2.47 -11.93
CA GLY A 45 -1.21 -2.03 -13.04
C GLY A 45 -1.94 -1.53 -14.29
N GLU A 46 -3.11 -2.10 -14.63
CA GLU A 46 -3.86 -1.64 -15.80
C GLU A 46 -4.41 -0.21 -15.62
N LYS A 47 -4.81 0.18 -14.40
CA LYS A 47 -5.27 1.55 -14.10
C LYS A 47 -4.14 2.58 -14.22
N TYR A 48 -2.90 2.14 -14.03
CA TYR A 48 -1.69 2.98 -14.02
C TYR A 48 -0.80 2.76 -15.24
N LYS A 49 -1.33 2.14 -16.30
CA LYS A 49 -0.59 1.79 -17.50
C LYS A 49 0.05 3.02 -18.15
N GLY A 50 1.36 2.96 -18.34
CA GLY A 50 2.14 4.08 -18.88
C GLY A 50 2.43 5.21 -17.88
N CYS A 51 2.01 5.07 -16.62
CA CYS A 51 2.14 6.09 -15.58
C CYS A 51 2.93 5.60 -14.35
N LEU A 52 2.62 4.41 -13.81
CA LEU A 52 3.25 3.91 -12.60
C LEU A 52 3.34 2.39 -12.67
N THR A 53 4.57 1.86 -12.61
CA THR A 53 4.80 0.42 -12.55
C THR A 53 4.81 -0.06 -11.10
N GLY A 54 4.62 -1.37 -10.89
CA GLY A 54 4.80 -1.96 -9.56
C GLY A 54 6.21 -1.78 -9.00
N GLU A 55 7.24 -1.70 -9.86
CA GLU A 55 8.60 -1.43 -9.43
C GLU A 55 8.80 0.00 -8.95
N ASP A 56 8.28 0.99 -9.68
CA ASP A 56 8.31 2.40 -9.27
C ASP A 56 7.52 2.61 -7.96
N CYS A 57 6.35 1.97 -7.85
CA CYS A 57 5.52 2.04 -6.65
C CYS A 57 6.23 1.41 -5.44
N TYR A 58 6.91 0.27 -5.62
CA TYR A 58 7.74 -0.35 -4.59
C TYR A 58 8.86 0.59 -4.11
N TYR A 59 9.56 1.24 -5.03
CA TYR A 59 10.63 2.18 -4.67
C TYR A 59 10.11 3.42 -3.96
N PHE A 60 8.97 3.95 -4.39
CA PHE A 60 8.31 5.04 -3.69
C PHE A 60 7.90 4.63 -2.26
N ARG A 61 7.29 3.46 -2.09
CA ARG A 61 7.01 2.88 -0.77
C ARG A 61 8.26 2.80 0.10
N CYS A 62 9.38 2.31 -0.44
CA CYS A 62 10.63 2.22 0.31
C CYS A 62 11.17 3.59 0.75
N SER A 63 11.23 4.57 -0.16
CA SER A 63 11.73 5.91 0.18
C SER A 63 10.83 6.62 1.18
N PHE A 64 9.52 6.42 1.05
CA PHE A 64 8.54 7.07 1.91
C PHE A 64 8.53 6.47 3.32
N VAL A 65 8.43 5.15 3.44
CA VAL A 65 8.34 4.47 4.74
C VAL A 65 9.66 4.48 5.50
N HIS A 66 10.81 4.28 4.82
CA HIS A 66 12.09 4.14 5.52
C HIS A 66 12.90 5.44 5.62
N GLN A 67 12.67 6.39 4.73
CA GLN A 67 13.45 7.64 4.68
C GLN A 67 12.58 8.90 4.82
N GLY A 68 11.25 8.78 4.79
CA GLY A 68 10.36 9.94 4.80
C GLY A 68 10.51 10.83 3.57
N THR A 69 10.92 10.25 2.42
CA THR A 69 11.18 11.01 1.19
C THR A 69 10.34 10.51 0.02
N SER A 70 10.06 11.40 -0.93
CA SER A 70 9.41 11.04 -2.20
C SER A 70 10.40 10.68 -3.31
N GLN A 71 11.68 10.50 -2.97
CA GLN A 71 12.78 10.34 -3.91
C GLN A 71 13.46 8.99 -3.68
N HIS A 72 13.59 8.18 -4.72
CA HIS A 72 14.33 6.92 -4.64
C HIS A 72 15.32 6.83 -5.81
N PRO A 73 16.62 6.53 -5.58
CA PRO A 73 17.65 6.54 -6.63
C PRO A 73 17.45 5.50 -7.73
N LYS A 74 16.58 4.50 -7.50
CA LYS A 74 16.22 3.46 -8.47
C LYS A 74 14.84 3.67 -9.12
N SER A 75 14.11 4.71 -8.72
CA SER A 75 12.83 5.06 -9.33
C SER A 75 13.05 5.64 -10.73
N SER A 76 12.13 5.39 -11.65
CA SER A 76 12.14 6.03 -12.98
C SER A 76 11.87 7.53 -12.89
N TYR A 77 11.23 7.96 -11.79
CA TYR A 77 10.90 9.36 -11.51
C TYR A 77 11.86 9.96 -10.48
N SER A 78 12.23 11.23 -10.69
CA SER A 78 13.06 12.01 -9.76
C SER A 78 12.39 12.16 -8.40
N ARG A 79 11.06 12.29 -8.38
CA ARG A 79 10.21 12.31 -7.19
C ARG A 79 8.75 12.03 -7.50
N VAL A 80 8.02 11.65 -6.45
CA VAL A 80 6.55 11.62 -6.44
C VAL A 80 6.00 12.91 -5.83
N LEU A 81 4.99 13.49 -6.47
CA LEU A 81 4.33 14.75 -6.11
C LEU A 81 2.87 14.51 -5.77
N PHE A 82 2.46 15.03 -4.63
CA PHE A 82 1.06 15.10 -4.21
C PHE A 82 0.63 16.56 -4.16
N VAL A 83 -0.51 16.85 -4.77
CA VAL A 83 -1.16 18.16 -4.62
C VAL A 83 -2.04 18.09 -3.37
N GLU A 84 -1.93 19.09 -2.50
CA GLU A 84 -2.75 19.16 -1.29
C GLU A 84 -4.24 19.24 -1.64
N LEU A 85 -5.07 18.51 -0.89
CA LEU A 85 -6.51 18.58 -1.03
C LEU A 85 -6.97 20.02 -0.89
N THR A 86 -7.92 20.45 -1.72
CA THR A 86 -8.46 21.83 -1.76
C THR A 86 -7.52 22.92 -2.27
N ALA A 87 -6.24 22.63 -2.56
CA ALA A 87 -5.32 23.62 -3.15
C ALA A 87 -5.73 24.02 -4.58
N THR A 88 -6.54 23.21 -5.24
CA THR A 88 -7.04 23.43 -6.59
C THR A 88 -8.34 22.66 -6.81
N SER A 89 -9.13 23.06 -7.82
CA SER A 89 -10.31 22.32 -8.30
C SER A 89 -9.96 21.25 -9.34
N ASN A 90 -8.71 21.20 -9.82
CA ASN A 90 -8.25 20.25 -10.83
C ASN A 90 -7.82 18.93 -10.19
N ILE A 91 -8.08 17.82 -10.88
CA ILE A 91 -7.58 16.50 -10.49
C ILE A 91 -6.24 16.27 -11.17
N PHE A 92 -5.23 15.96 -10.35
CA PHE A 92 -3.84 15.80 -10.75
C PHE A 92 -3.40 14.37 -10.47
N HIS A 93 -3.66 13.47 -11.43
CA HIS A 93 -3.40 12.05 -11.30
C HIS A 93 -2.71 11.51 -12.55
N CYS A 94 -1.63 10.74 -12.36
CA CYS A 94 -0.84 10.14 -13.43
C CYS A 94 -0.24 11.14 -14.44
N ASN A 95 0.19 12.30 -13.94
CA ASN A 95 0.88 13.29 -14.77
C ASN A 95 2.40 13.16 -14.62
N ILE A 96 3.12 13.25 -15.74
CA ILE A 96 4.58 13.36 -15.75
C ILE A 96 4.93 14.85 -15.92
N LEU A 97 5.40 15.47 -14.85
CA LEU A 97 5.79 16.88 -14.81
C LEU A 97 7.32 16.96 -14.87
N ASN A 98 7.85 17.10 -16.08
CA ASN A 98 9.27 16.92 -16.39
C ASN A 98 9.74 15.50 -16.03
N ASP A 99 10.44 15.35 -14.90
CA ASP A 99 10.98 14.08 -14.40
C ASP A 99 10.23 13.58 -13.15
N ALA A 100 9.21 14.30 -12.68
CA ALA A 100 8.45 13.97 -11.50
C ALA A 100 7.09 13.35 -11.85
N LEU A 101 6.70 12.32 -11.11
CA LEU A 101 5.37 11.73 -11.20
C LEU A 101 4.43 12.44 -10.23
N ASN A 102 3.28 12.89 -10.72
CA ASN A 102 2.22 13.41 -9.90
C ASN A 102 1.07 12.40 -9.79
N ILE A 103 0.66 12.13 -8.54
CA ILE A 103 -0.42 11.20 -8.19
C ILE A 103 -1.43 11.94 -7.31
N ASP A 104 -2.72 11.74 -7.60
CA ASP A 104 -3.79 12.12 -6.69
C ASP A 104 -3.89 11.08 -5.58
N VAL A 105 -3.74 11.52 -4.33
CA VAL A 105 -3.71 10.63 -3.16
C VAL A 105 -5.04 9.90 -2.97
N GLN A 106 -6.17 10.57 -3.17
CA GLN A 106 -7.48 9.96 -2.92
C GLN A 106 -7.76 8.87 -3.96
N ILE A 107 -7.53 9.17 -5.23
CA ILE A 107 -7.70 8.20 -6.31
C ILE A 107 -6.77 7.01 -6.09
N PHE A 108 -5.50 7.25 -5.78
CA PHE A 108 -4.54 6.18 -5.50
C PHE A 108 -4.97 5.30 -4.32
N VAL A 109 -5.43 5.91 -3.23
CA VAL A 109 -5.92 5.16 -2.07
C VAL A 109 -7.13 4.31 -2.42
N MET A 110 -8.11 4.88 -3.13
CA MET A 110 -9.31 4.15 -3.53
C MET A 110 -8.97 3.00 -4.47
N ASP A 111 -8.09 3.22 -5.44
CA ASP A 111 -7.67 2.19 -6.38
C ASP A 111 -7.06 0.98 -5.68
N ILE A 112 -6.10 1.21 -4.77
CA ILE A 112 -5.47 0.12 -4.04
C ILE A 112 -6.50 -0.62 -3.17
N LEU A 113 -7.41 0.09 -2.50
CA LEU A 113 -8.42 -0.56 -1.64
C LEU A 113 -9.39 -1.43 -2.44
N GLU A 114 -9.91 -0.93 -3.55
CA GLU A 114 -10.77 -1.70 -4.45
C GLU A 114 -10.06 -2.96 -4.98
N ASP A 115 -8.78 -2.84 -5.29
CA ASP A 115 -8.00 -3.94 -5.86
C ASP A 115 -7.53 -4.94 -4.78
N VAL A 116 -7.40 -4.51 -3.52
CA VAL A 116 -7.27 -5.41 -2.35
C VAL A 116 -8.55 -6.21 -2.12
N GLU A 117 -9.74 -5.60 -2.24
CA GLU A 117 -11.00 -6.33 -2.11
C GLU A 117 -11.15 -7.40 -3.21
N LYS A 118 -10.83 -7.06 -4.46
CA LYS A 118 -10.81 -8.03 -5.57
C LYS A 118 -9.83 -9.17 -5.33
N TRP A 119 -8.60 -8.86 -4.90
CA TRP A 119 -7.60 -9.87 -4.54
C TRP A 119 -8.13 -10.79 -3.43
N LEU A 120 -8.73 -10.22 -2.38
CA LEU A 120 -9.23 -10.99 -1.25
C LEU A 120 -10.32 -11.97 -1.69
N ASP A 121 -11.23 -11.55 -2.56
CA ASP A 121 -12.27 -12.42 -3.10
C ASP A 121 -11.70 -13.60 -3.91
N GLU A 122 -10.57 -13.42 -4.60
CA GLU A 122 -9.89 -14.49 -5.33
C GLU A 122 -9.20 -15.50 -4.39
N VAL A 123 -8.63 -15.05 -3.27
CA VAL A 123 -7.69 -15.88 -2.49
C VAL A 123 -8.21 -16.34 -1.13
N LYS A 124 -9.28 -15.74 -0.58
CA LYS A 124 -9.75 -15.98 0.80
C LYS A 124 -10.03 -17.44 1.14
N ASP A 125 -10.44 -18.23 0.15
CA ASP A 125 -10.79 -19.63 0.33
C ASP A 125 -9.62 -20.60 0.08
N THR A 126 -8.45 -20.10 -0.32
CA THR A 126 -7.25 -20.91 -0.55
C THR A 126 -6.60 -21.35 0.76
N GLU A 127 -5.97 -22.53 0.76
CA GLU A 127 -5.29 -23.05 1.95
C GLU A 127 -4.06 -22.21 2.34
N VAL A 128 -3.34 -21.67 1.35
CA VAL A 128 -2.21 -20.75 1.58
C VAL A 128 -2.68 -19.50 2.31
N PHE A 129 -3.77 -18.87 1.83
CA PHE A 129 -4.32 -17.70 2.50
C PHE A 129 -4.77 -18.03 3.92
N LYS A 130 -5.57 -19.08 4.13
CA LYS A 130 -6.06 -19.47 5.47
C LYS A 130 -4.90 -19.73 6.44
N LYS A 131 -3.86 -20.43 6.00
CA LYS A 131 -2.64 -20.71 6.77
C LYS A 131 -1.95 -19.41 7.22
N ASN A 132 -1.73 -18.47 6.30
CA ASN A 132 -1.03 -17.22 6.61
C ASN A 132 -1.93 -16.26 7.40
N TYR A 133 -3.19 -16.16 7.03
CA TYR A 133 -4.19 -15.32 7.68
C TYR A 133 -4.45 -15.75 9.12
N ALA A 134 -4.21 -17.02 9.49
CA ALA A 134 -4.26 -17.48 10.88
C ALA A 134 -3.37 -16.62 11.81
N ARG A 135 -2.22 -16.15 11.32
CA ARG A 135 -1.23 -15.34 12.04
C ARG A 135 -1.36 -13.83 11.77
N PHE A 136 -2.35 -13.41 10.99
CA PHE A 136 -2.59 -12.00 10.68
C PHE A 136 -3.02 -11.23 11.92
N MET A 137 -2.64 -9.96 12.00
CA MET A 137 -3.02 -9.08 13.10
C MET A 137 -4.54 -8.89 13.11
N LYS A 138 -5.17 -9.29 14.21
CA LYS A 138 -6.64 -9.31 14.35
C LYS A 138 -7.05 -8.58 15.60
N ARG A 139 -8.27 -8.05 15.53
CA ARG A 139 -8.98 -7.59 16.72
C ARG A 139 -9.61 -8.80 17.42
N TYR A 140 -9.43 -8.88 18.73
CA TYR A 140 -10.03 -9.86 19.63
C TYR A 140 -11.01 -9.12 20.55
N PRO A 141 -12.31 -9.02 20.21
CA PRO A 141 -13.26 -8.21 20.98
C PRO A 141 -13.44 -8.70 22.42
N ASP A 142 -13.36 -10.01 22.65
CA ASP A 142 -13.61 -10.64 23.95
C ASP A 142 -12.32 -11.11 24.64
N GLY A 143 -11.16 -10.76 24.08
CA GLY A 143 -9.86 -11.29 24.47
C GLY A 143 -9.50 -12.61 23.76
N LEU A 144 -8.36 -13.18 24.15
CA LEU A 144 -7.77 -14.42 23.67
C LEU A 144 -7.13 -15.14 24.87
N SER A 145 -7.77 -16.22 25.30
CA SER A 145 -7.20 -17.09 26.33
C SER A 145 -5.93 -17.78 25.83
N PRO A 146 -4.88 -17.95 26.67
CA PRO A 146 -4.78 -17.57 28.09
C PRO A 146 -4.20 -16.16 28.33
N TYR A 147 -4.00 -15.36 27.28
CA TYR A 147 -3.22 -14.12 27.35
C TYR A 147 -3.99 -12.95 27.97
N ILE A 148 -5.17 -12.64 27.42
CA ILE A 148 -6.02 -11.51 27.84
C ILE A 148 -7.48 -11.99 27.77
N ILE A 149 -8.25 -11.91 28.85
CA ILE A 149 -9.64 -12.42 28.91
C ILE A 149 -10.59 -11.26 29.22
N GLY A 150 -11.67 -11.12 28.44
CA GLY A 150 -12.73 -10.13 28.68
C GLY A 150 -12.37 -8.68 28.34
N VAL A 151 -11.20 -8.44 27.71
CA VAL A 151 -10.72 -7.11 27.31
C VAL A 151 -10.42 -7.12 25.80
N PRO A 152 -11.02 -6.20 25.02
CA PRO A 152 -10.70 -6.06 23.61
C PRO A 152 -9.23 -5.68 23.38
N PHE A 153 -8.54 -6.39 22.49
CA PHE A 153 -7.18 -6.02 22.05
C PHE A 153 -6.92 -6.37 20.59
N ILE A 154 -5.76 -5.96 20.07
CA ILE A 154 -5.30 -6.27 18.70
C ILE A 154 -3.93 -6.96 18.81
N SER A 155 -3.75 -8.10 18.14
CA SER A 155 -2.45 -8.78 17.98
C SER A 155 -2.35 -9.50 16.66
#